data_AF-A0A2V7HDN1-F1
#
_entry.id   AF-A0A2V7HDN1-F1
#
_cell.length_a   1.000
_cell.length_b   1.000
_cell.length_c   1.000
_cell.angle_alpha   90.00
_cell.angle_beta   90.00
_cell.angle_gamma   90.00
#
_symmetry.space_group_name_H-M   'P 1'
#
loop_
_entity.id
_entity.type
_entity.pdbx_description
1 polymer ?
#
loop_
_entity_poly.entity_id
_entity_poly.type
_entity_poly.pdbx_seq_one_letter_code
_entity_poly.pdbx_strand_id
1 'polypeptide(L)'
;DFDRDYMSEMVRDHTEDIALFERAAETSTDPDLKAWATRSLPMLREHLALARQVNSEVVLGPVPAPAALPAAAIIPWCQGAYAPAAGTNFGSCAAAK
;
A
#
# COMPACT_ATOMS: atom_id res chain seq x y z
N ASP A 1 -0.81 -9.68 21.77
CA ASP A 1 -2.10 -9.97 21.11
C ASP A 1 -1.76 -9.86 19.66
N PHE A 2 -1.86 -10.97 18.95
CA PHE A 2 -1.28 -11.09 17.63
C PHE A 2 -1.72 -9.95 16.71
N ASP A 3 -3.01 -9.60 16.70
CA ASP A 3 -3.55 -8.59 15.80
C ASP A 3 -2.97 -7.19 16.11
N ARG A 4 -2.84 -6.83 17.39
CA ARG A 4 -2.24 -5.54 17.79
C ARG A 4 -0.76 -5.47 17.43
N ASP A 5 -0.03 -6.54 17.72
CA ASP A 5 1.41 -6.61 17.48
C ASP A 5 1.68 -6.58 15.96
N TYR A 6 0.90 -7.34 15.18
CA TYR A 6 0.93 -7.34 13.72
C TYR A 6 0.63 -5.95 13.13
N MET A 7 -0.45 -5.30 13.56
CA MET A 7 -0.83 -4.00 13.00
C MET A 7 0.15 -2.88 13.35
N SER A 8 0.78 -2.95 14.54
CA SER A 8 1.88 -2.06 14.90
C SER A 8 3.06 -2.21 13.94
N GLU A 9 3.46 -3.45 13.61
CA GLU A 9 4.52 -3.72 12.63
C GLU A 9 4.13 -3.27 11.22
N MET A 10 2.89 -3.49 10.78
CA MET A 10 2.43 -3.03 9.45
C MET A 10 2.52 -1.50 9.29
N VAL A 11 2.19 -0.73 10.33
CA VAL A 11 2.32 0.74 10.29
C VAL A 11 3.80 1.14 10.22
N ARG A 12 4.68 0.44 10.96
CA ARG A 12 6.13 0.67 10.93
C ARG A 12 6.69 0.39 9.53
N ASP A 13 6.48 -0.81 9.01
CA ASP A 13 7.01 -1.27 7.73
C ASP A 13 6.53 -0.38 6.57
N HIS A 14 5.23 -0.04 6.51
CA HIS A 14 4.71 0.84 5.45
C HIS A 14 5.31 2.26 5.51
N THR A 15 5.63 2.75 6.71
CA THR A 15 6.31 4.05 6.86
C THR A 15 7.76 3.97 6.36
N GLU A 16 8.47 2.88 6.67
CA GLU A 16 9.84 2.65 6.21
C GLU A 16 9.91 2.45 4.69
N ASP A 17 8.97 1.70 4.11
CA ASP A 17 8.83 1.48 2.68
C ASP A 17 8.60 2.78 1.92
N ILE A 18 7.69 3.64 2.40
CA ILE A 18 7.49 4.96 1.78
C ILE A 18 8.80 5.73 1.76
N ALA A 19 9.55 5.76 2.87
CA ALA A 19 10.81 6.48 2.93
C ALA A 19 11.86 5.90 1.96
N LEU A 20 11.89 4.57 1.77
CA LEU A 20 12.76 3.92 0.78
C LEU A 20 12.37 4.29 -0.65
N PHE A 21 11.08 4.30 -0.96
CA PHE A 21 10.57 4.64 -2.29
C PHE A 21 10.73 6.12 -2.61
N GLU A 22 10.54 7.02 -1.63
CA GLU A 22 10.80 8.46 -1.79
C GLU A 22 12.28 8.69 -2.13
N ARG A 23 13.19 8.07 -1.37
CA ARG A 23 14.63 8.12 -1.67
C ARG A 23 14.93 7.61 -3.08
N ALA A 24 14.41 6.44 -3.47
CA ALA A 24 14.63 5.88 -4.80
C ALA A 24 14.06 6.78 -5.92
N ALA A 25 12.87 7.37 -5.71
CA ALA A 25 12.26 8.29 -6.65
C ALA A 25 13.06 9.60 -6.81
N GLU A 26 13.77 10.03 -5.78
CA GLU A 26 14.60 11.24 -5.84
C GLU A 26 15.99 10.95 -6.40
N THR A 27 16.68 9.92 -5.88
CA THR A 27 18.13 9.76 -6.02
C THR A 27 18.56 8.64 -6.97
N SER A 28 17.65 7.76 -7.43
CA SER A 28 18.04 6.68 -8.34
C SER A 28 18.59 7.22 -9.65
N THR A 29 19.73 6.69 -10.09
CA THR A 29 20.33 6.95 -11.40
C THR A 29 19.76 6.05 -12.49
N ASP A 30 19.13 4.93 -12.10
CA ASP A 30 18.37 4.08 -13.01
C ASP A 30 17.00 4.75 -13.26
N PRO A 31 16.70 5.13 -14.52
CA PRO A 31 15.47 5.84 -14.87
C PRO A 31 14.22 4.98 -14.68
N ASP A 32 14.30 3.66 -14.90
CA ASP A 32 13.17 2.75 -14.77
C ASP A 32 12.83 2.54 -13.29
N LEU A 33 13.86 2.36 -12.45
CA LEU A 33 13.69 2.26 -11.01
C LEU A 33 13.11 3.55 -10.42
N LYS A 34 13.63 4.71 -10.84
CA LYS A 34 13.14 6.02 -10.41
C LYS A 34 11.65 6.19 -10.74
N ALA A 35 11.27 5.84 -11.96
CA ALA A 35 9.91 5.97 -12.43
C ALA A 35 8.97 4.97 -11.75
N TRP A 36 9.42 3.74 -11.50
CA TRP A 36 8.67 2.74 -10.74
C TRP A 36 8.43 3.18 -9.30
N ALA A 37 9.47 3.62 -8.59
CA ALA A 37 9.35 4.12 -7.23
C ALA A 37 8.35 5.29 -7.14
N THR A 38 8.45 6.24 -8.07
CA THR A 38 7.54 7.39 -8.16
C THR A 38 6.07 6.96 -8.33
N ARG A 39 5.80 5.98 -9.21
CA ARG A 39 4.44 5.50 -9.50
C ARG A 39 3.83 4.65 -8.37
N SER A 40 4.65 4.02 -7.54
CA SER A 40 4.18 3.19 -6.42
C SER A 40 3.83 4.00 -5.17
N LEU A 41 4.42 5.20 -4.99
CA LEU A 41 4.22 6.03 -3.80
C LEU A 41 2.76 6.34 -3.45
N PRO A 42 1.84 6.62 -4.39
CA PRO A 42 0.43 6.85 -4.05
C PRO A 42 -0.22 5.65 -3.35
N MET A 43 0.03 4.42 -3.84
CA MET A 43 -0.50 3.19 -3.23
C MET A 43 0.09 2.95 -1.84
N LEU A 44 1.41 3.10 -1.68
CA LEU A 44 2.05 2.90 -0.37
C LEU A 44 1.50 3.86 0.69
N ARG A 45 1.22 5.12 0.31
CA ARG A 45 0.58 6.12 1.19
C ARG A 45 -0.86 5.76 1.53
N GLU A 46 -1.63 5.24 0.59
CA GLU A 46 -2.99 4.75 0.83
C GLU A 46 -2.98 3.53 1.78
N HIS A 47 -2.09 2.57 1.56
CA HIS A 47 -1.92 1.42 2.44
C HIS A 47 -1.52 1.84 3.86
N LEU A 48 -0.59 2.80 4.03
CA LEU A 48 -0.24 3.32 5.35
C LEU A 48 -1.45 3.97 6.05
N ALA A 49 -2.29 4.71 5.32
CA ALA A 49 -3.50 5.31 5.88
C ALA A 49 -4.47 4.23 6.40
N LEU A 50 -4.71 3.18 5.60
CA LEU A 50 -5.54 2.04 5.99
C LEU A 50 -4.94 1.27 7.17
N ALA A 51 -3.63 1.02 7.16
CA ALA A 51 -2.95 0.34 8.26
C ALA A 51 -3.09 1.09 9.59
N ARG A 52 -2.99 2.44 9.57
CA ARG A 52 -3.23 3.28 10.74
C ARG A 52 -4.66 3.21 11.24
N GLN A 53 -5.64 3.20 10.32
CA GLN A 53 -7.05 3.06 10.66
C GLN A 53 -7.28 1.72 11.38
N VAL A 54 -6.88 0.61 10.76
CA VAL A 54 -7.08 -0.73 11.34
C VAL A 54 -6.33 -0.87 12.67
N ASN A 55 -5.10 -0.36 12.78
CA ASN A 55 -4.38 -0.37 14.06
C ASN A 55 -5.15 0.36 15.17
N SER A 56 -5.80 1.49 14.85
CA SER A 56 -6.67 2.19 15.80
C SER A 56 -7.87 1.34 16.21
N GLU A 57 -8.50 0.63 15.28
CA GLU A 57 -9.65 -0.25 15.56
C GLU A 57 -9.24 -1.45 16.43
N VAL A 58 -8.10 -2.07 16.16
CA VAL A 58 -7.62 -3.23 16.93
C VAL A 58 -7.15 -2.82 18.34
N VAL A 59 -6.56 -1.63 18.49
CA VAL A 59 -6.11 -1.13 19.81
C VAL A 59 -7.28 -0.67 20.68
N LEU A 60 -8.28 -0.01 20.10
CA LEU A 60 -9.43 0.56 20.84
C LEU A 60 -10.58 -0.44 21.03
N GLY A 61 -10.52 -1.61 20.38
CA GLY A 61 -11.65 -2.54 20.27
C GLY A 61 -12.63 -2.12 19.17
N PRO A 62 -13.65 -2.94 18.84
CA PRO A 62 -14.52 -2.68 17.69
C PRO A 62 -15.25 -1.35 17.88
N VAL A 63 -14.74 -0.30 17.22
CA VAL A 63 -15.53 0.87 16.90
C VAL A 63 -16.59 0.37 15.92
N PRO A 64 -17.88 0.72 16.05
CA PRO A 64 -18.88 0.37 15.04
C PRO A 64 -18.37 0.92 13.70
N ALA A 65 -17.92 0.02 12.84
CA ALA A 65 -17.37 0.37 11.54
C ALA A 65 -18.45 1.16 10.78
N PRO A 66 -18.17 2.36 10.25
CA PRO A 66 -19.01 2.86 9.18
C PRO A 66 -19.03 1.77 8.10
N ALA A 67 -20.25 1.33 7.77
CA ALA A 67 -20.51 0.22 6.87
C ALA A 67 -19.56 0.26 5.67
N ALA A 68 -18.85 -0.86 5.47
CA ALA A 68 -18.10 -1.26 4.30
C ALA A 68 -17.71 -0.13 3.34
N LEU A 69 -16.41 0.16 3.24
CA LEU A 69 -15.87 0.76 2.02
C LEU A 69 -16.48 -0.02 0.84
N PRO A 70 -17.19 0.65 -0.08
CA PRO A 70 -17.82 -0.06 -1.18
C PRO A 70 -16.74 -0.82 -1.92
N ALA A 71 -17.01 -2.09 -2.22
CA ALA A 71 -16.16 -3.01 -2.99
C ALA A 71 -15.94 -2.56 -4.46
N ALA A 72 -16.02 -1.26 -4.72
CA ALA A 72 -15.97 -0.63 -6.00
C ALA A 72 -15.13 0.67 -5.92
N ALA A 73 -13.98 0.63 -5.25
CA ALA A 73 -12.87 1.42 -5.75
C ALA A 73 -12.34 0.67 -6.98
N ILE A 74 -13.02 0.84 -8.11
CA ILE A 74 -12.39 0.60 -9.41
C ILE A 74 -11.25 1.60 -9.45
N ILE A 75 -10.06 1.20 -9.01
CA ILE A 75 -8.85 2.00 -9.12
C ILE A 75 -8.64 2.15 -10.64
N PRO A 76 -8.87 3.34 -11.23
CA PRO A 76 -8.92 3.49 -12.68
C PRO A 76 -7.59 3.17 -13.38
N TRP A 77 -6.53 3.01 -12.59
CA TRP A 77 -5.16 2.75 -13.00
C TRP A 77 -4.74 1.28 -12.85
N CYS A 78 -5.61 0.41 -12.30
CA CYS A 78 -5.45 -1.04 -12.30
C CYS A 78 -6.47 -1.66 -13.27
N GLN A 79 -6.16 -1.66 -14.57
CA GLN A 79 -6.88 -2.50 -15.52
C GLN A 79 -6.43 -3.95 -15.34
N GLY A 80 -7.03 -4.63 -14.37
CA GLY A 80 -6.77 -6.04 -14.14
C GLY A 80 -7.28 -6.44 -12.77
N ALA A 81 -8.27 -7.32 -12.77
CA ALA A 81 -8.61 -8.08 -11.58
C ALA A 81 -7.32 -8.64 -10.95
N TYR A 82 -7.27 -8.62 -9.62
CA TYR A 82 -6.26 -9.29 -8.82
C TYR A 82 -6.08 -10.75 -9.32
N ALA A 83 -5.18 -10.94 -10.28
CA ALA A 83 -4.77 -12.22 -10.81
C ALA A 83 -3.27 -12.29 -10.52
N PRO A 84 -2.86 -13.06 -9.48
CA PRO A 84 -1.47 -13.17 -9.08
C PRO A 84 -0.73 -14.01 -10.12
N ALA A 85 -0.36 -13.41 -11.24
CA ALA A 85 0.65 -13.99 -12.11
C ALA A 85 2.01 -13.64 -11.50
N ALA A 86 2.69 -14.67 -10.98
CA ALA A 86 4.06 -14.65 -10.46
C ALA A 86 4.27 -13.97 -9.09
N GLY A 87 3.58 -14.46 -8.05
CA GLY A 87 4.15 -14.51 -6.69
C GLY A 87 4.50 -13.19 -5.99
N THR A 88 4.20 -12.04 -6.57
CA THR A 88 4.36 -10.74 -5.91
C THR A 88 2.98 -10.15 -5.62
N ASN A 89 2.74 -9.89 -4.35
CA ASN A 89 1.63 -9.13 -3.78
C ASN A 89 1.60 -7.66 -4.27
N PHE A 90 2.58 -7.24 -5.06
CA PHE A 90 2.50 -6.08 -5.93
C PHE A 90 2.10 -6.58 -7.32
N GLY A 91 0.84 -6.39 -7.68
CA GLY A 91 0.36 -6.65 -9.04
C GLY A 91 1.27 -5.93 -10.04
N SER A 92 1.60 -6.59 -11.15
CA SER A 92 2.42 -5.98 -12.18
C SER A 92 1.66 -4.81 -12.83
N CYS A 93 1.97 -3.59 -12.40
CA CYS A 93 1.59 -2.40 -13.14
C CYS A 93 2.49 -2.33 -14.38
N ALA A 94 2.08 -3.00 -15.46
CA ALA A 94 2.73 -2.80 -16.75
C ALA A 94 2.67 -1.31 -17.10
N ALA A 95 3.82 -0.73 -17.48
CA ALA A 95 3.88 0.64 -17.94
C ALA A 95 2.91 0.80 -19.11
N ALA A 96 1.89 1.66 -18.94
CA ALA A 96 1.08 2.10 -20.05
C ALA A 96 2.01 2.75 -21.08
N LYS A 97 1.95 2.26 -22.32
CA LYS A 97 2.60 2.89 -23.48
C LYS A 97 2.07 4.30 -23.69
#